data_AF-A0AAU5N6B1-F1
#
_entry.id   AF-A0AAU5N6B1-F1
#
_cell.length_a   1.000
_cell.length_b   1.000
_cell.length_c   1.000
_cell.angle_alpha   90.00
_cell.angle_beta   90.00
_cell.angle_gamma   90.00
#
_symmetry.space_group_name_H-M   'P 1'
#
loop_
_entity.id
_entity.type
_entity.pdbx_description
1 polymer ?
#
loop_
_entity_poly.entity_id
_entity_poly.type
_entity_poly.pdbx_seq_one_letter_code
_entity_poly.pdbx_strand_id
1 'polypeptide(L)' 'MGRHAEIARALAMRAKGAKLKSDGAALGDEHLKAEGRRRETAGRIAQAEARAAQRTDRH' A
#
# COMPACT_ATOMS: atom_id res chain seq x y z
N MET A 1 4.85 4.09 -18.85
CA MET A 1 5.51 4.36 -17.54
C MET A 1 6.00 3.04 -16.99
N GLY A 2 7.26 2.96 -16.56
CA GLY A 2 7.94 1.67 -16.32
C GLY A 2 7.48 0.94 -15.05
N ARG A 3 7.55 -0.40 -15.10
CA ARG A 3 7.18 -1.36 -14.04
C ARG A 3 7.75 -1.06 -12.65
N HIS A 4 8.95 -0.48 -12.58
CA HIS A 4 9.57 -0.03 -11.32
C HIS A 4 8.78 1.09 -10.63
N ALA A 5 8.18 2.00 -11.40
CA ALA A 5 7.37 3.09 -10.84
C ALA A 5 6.09 2.55 -10.20
N GLU A 6 5.52 1.47 -10.72
CA GLU A 6 4.32 0.83 -10.15
C GLU A 6 4.61 0.12 -8.83
N ILE A 7 5.73 -0.61 -8.75
CA ILE A 7 6.20 -1.24 -7.51
C ILE A 7 6.53 -0.17 -6.46
N ALA A 8 7.22 0.90 -6.85
CA ALA A 8 7.54 2.01 -5.95
C ALA A 8 6.28 2.72 -5.44
N ARG A 9 5.28 2.93 -6.30
CA ARG A 9 3.97 3.49 -5.91
C ARG A 9 3.24 2.58 -4.93
N ALA A 10 3.21 1.27 -5.16
CA ALA A 10 2.60 0.31 -4.24
C ALA A 10 3.29 0.33 -2.86
N LEU A 11 4.62 0.41 -2.83
CA LEU A 11 5.39 0.53 -1.60
C LEU A 11 5.08 1.84 -0.86
N ALA A 12 5.04 2.96 -1.58
CA ALA A 12 4.74 4.28 -1.01
C ALA A 12 3.32 4.35 -0.43
N MET A 13 2.33 3.73 -1.09
CA MET A 13 0.97 3.64 -0.55
C MET A 13 0.92 2.85 0.75
N ARG A 14 1.64 1.72 0.81
CA ARG A 14 1.73 0.90 2.03
C ARG A 14 2.41 1.64 3.18
N ALA A 15 3.49 2.37 2.91
CA ALA A 15 4.18 3.20 3.90
C ALA A 15 3.28 4.31 4.44
N LYS A 16 2.52 5.00 3.57
CA LYS A 16 1.53 6.00 4.00
C LYS A 16 0.43 5.41 4.87
N GLY A 17 -0.09 4.23 4.53
CA GLY A 17 -1.09 3.53 5.35
C GLY A 17 -0.56 3.17 6.74
N ALA A 18 0.66 2.65 6.81
CA ALA A 18 1.32 2.34 8.07
C ALA A 18 1.52 3.59 8.95
N LYS A 19 1.92 4.70 8.34
CA LYS A 19 2.06 5.99 9.03
C LYS A 19 0.74 6.44 9.64
N LEU A 20 -0.34 6.49 8.85
CA LEU A 20 -1.66 6.91 9.33
C LEU A 20 -2.18 6.01 10.47
N LYS A 21 -1.92 4.70 10.39
CA LYS A 21 -2.28 3.75 11.44
C LYS A 21 -1.50 4.02 12.74
N SER A 22 -0.21 4.34 12.62
CA SER A 22 0.65 4.68 13.76
C SER A 22 0.25 6.02 14.37
N ASP A 23 0.03 7.04 13.55
CA ASP A 23 -0.41 8.37 13.97
C ASP A 23 -1.78 8.28 14.66
N GLY A 24 -2.71 7.50 14.10
CA GLY A 24 -4.03 7.28 14.73
C GLY A 24 -3.94 6.49 16.04
N ALA A 25 -2.96 5.61 16.20
CA ALA A 25 -2.69 4.96 17.48
C ALA A 25 -2.13 5.92 18.52
N ALA A 26 -1.20 6.78 18.13
CA ALA A 26 -0.60 7.79 19.00
C ALA A 26 -1.61 8.87 19.43
N LEU A 27 -2.51 9.27 18.52
CA LEU A 27 -3.49 10.33 18.76
C LEU A 27 -4.82 9.81 19.35
N GLY A 28 -5.01 8.49 19.46
CA GLY A 28 -6.30 7.90 19.84
C GLY A 28 -7.40 8.08 18.80
N ASP A 29 -7.05 8.43 17.56
CA ASP A 29 -7.98 8.67 16.45
C ASP A 29 -8.30 7.36 15.71
N GLU A 30 -9.47 6.80 16.02
CA GLU A 30 -10.01 5.58 15.39
C GLU A 30 -10.26 5.74 13.88
N HIS A 31 -10.62 6.95 13.42
CA HIS A 31 -10.84 7.22 12.00
C HIS A 31 -9.52 7.16 11.24
N LEU A 32 -8.47 7.78 11.79
CA LEU A 32 -7.13 7.76 11.20
C LEU A 32 -6.53 6.35 11.17
N LYS A 33 -6.78 5.53 12.21
CA LYS A 33 -6.44 4.09 12.20
C LYS A 33 -7.19 3.33 11.10
N ALA A 34 -8.49 3.56 10.96
CA ALA A 34 -9.30 2.88 9.95
C ALA A 34 -8.86 3.25 8.53
N GLU A 35 -8.52 4.52 8.30
CA GLU A 35 -7.97 4.99 7.03
C GLU A 35 -6.60 4.36 6.72
N GLY A 36 -5.73 4.28 7.73
CA GLY A 36 -4.44 3.58 7.64
C GLY A 36 -4.62 2.12 7.23
N ARG A 37 -5.57 1.40 7.85
CA ARG A 37 -5.91 0.01 7.49
C ARG A 37 -6.40 -0.11 6.04
N ARG A 38 -7.31 0.76 5.59
CA ARG A 38 -7.83 0.75 4.22
C ARG A 38 -6.71 0.94 3.19
N ARG A 39 -5.84 1.94 3.41
CA ARG A 39 -4.71 2.22 2.51
C ARG A 39 -3.65 1.11 2.53
N GLU A 40 -3.42 0.47 3.68
CA GLU A 40 -2.53 -0.68 3.77
C GLU A 40 -3.07 -1.87 2.94
N THR A 41 -4.37 -2.17 3.04
CA THR A 41 -5.02 -3.21 2.24
C THR A 41 -4.95 -2.90 0.74
N ALA A 42 -5.27 -1.67 0.33
CA ALA A 42 -5.17 -1.25 -1.07
C ALA A 42 -3.73 -1.39 -1.61
N GLY A 43 -2.73 -1.01 -0.80
CA GLY A 43 -1.32 -1.19 -1.15
C GLY A 43 -0.91 -2.66 -1.30
N ARG A 44 -1.46 -3.57 -0.50
CA ARG A 44 -1.22 -5.02 -0.64
C ARG A 44 -1.83 -5.57 -1.92
N ILE A 45 -3.05 -5.15 -2.27
CA ILE A 45 -3.71 -5.57 -3.52
C ILE A 45 -2.90 -5.08 -4.72
N ALA A 46 -2.56 -3.80 -4.76
CA ALA A 46 -1.73 -3.22 -5.84
C ALA A 46 -0.35 -3.90 -5.94
N GLN A 47 0.27 -4.27 -4.82
CA GLN A 47 1.52 -5.03 -4.82
C GLN A 47 1.33 -6.45 -5.37
N ALA A 48 0.24 -7.13 -5.01
CA ALA A 48 -0.08 -8.45 -5.50
C ALA A 48 -0.36 -8.44 -7.02
N GLU A 49 -1.10 -7.44 -7.51
CA GLU A 49 -1.36 -7.22 -8.93
C GLU A 49 -0.08 -6.92 -9.71
N ALA A 50 0.77 -6.02 -9.21
CA ALA A 50 2.05 -5.71 -9.84
C ALA A 50 2.96 -6.95 -9.91
N ARG A 51 2.94 -7.80 -8.86
CA ARG A 51 3.71 -9.05 -8.83
C ARG A 51 3.12 -10.15 -9.72
N ALA A 52 1.79 -10.22 -9.83
CA ALA A 52 1.10 -11.13 -10.73
C ALA A 52 1.41 -10.74 -12.18
N ALA A 53 1.28 -9.47 -12.53
CA ALA A 53 1.67 -8.94 -13.83
C ALA A 53 3.14 -9.25 -14.15
N GLN A 54 4.06 -9.17 -13.17
CA GLN A 54 5.46 -9.56 -13.34
C GLN A 54 5.66 -11.04 -13.69
N ARG A 55 4.79 -11.94 -13.20
CA ARG A 55 4.85 -13.36 -13.53
C ARG A 55 4.33 -13.66 -14.93
N THR A 56 3.30 -12.96 -15.40
CA THR A 56 2.68 -13.21 -16.71
C THR A 56 3.53 -12.76 -17.89
N ASP A 57 4.41 -11.77 -17.70
CA ASP A 57 5.28 -11.23 -18.76
C ASP A 57 6.58 -12.02 -18.95
N ARG A 58 6.83 -13.01 -18.10
CA ARG A 58 8.00 -13.88 -18.20
C ARG A 58 7.74 -15.15 -19.04
N HIS A 59 6.65 -15.17 -19.81
CA HIS A 59 6.16 -16.32 -20.57
C HIS A 59 5.94 -15.95 -22.05
#